data_AF-A0A947G183-F1
#
_entry.id   AF-A0A947G183-F1
#
_cell.length_a   1.000
_cell.length_b   1.000
_cell.length_c   1.000
_cell.angle_alpha   90.00
_cell.angle_beta   90.00
_cell.angle_gamma   90.00
#
_symmetry.space_group_name_H-M   'P 1'
#
loop_
_entity.id
_entity.type
_entity.pdbx_description
1 polymer ?
#
loop_
_entity_poly.entity_id
_entity_poly.type
_entity_poly.pdbx_seq_one_letter_code
_entity_poly.pdbx_strand_id
1 'polypeptide(L)'
;MSAKSRAIGTALNAYLSSRPAKHALYRVGRVLRGGRRRARLYYRADDPYSHLLAQVAPRLADVYGLEIEIIPVAAPGVGANPAPEMLLEHAISDAVFLAESYGLSFPRDAKPPSQDRVRRAHAVLLERRTTEQQMQVAAQLG
;
A
#
# COMPACT_ATOMS: atom_id res chain seq x y z
N MET A 1 -33.07 -31.49 -18.17
CA MET A 1 -32.83 -30.11 -17.69
C MET A 1 -33.92 -29.19 -18.21
N SER A 2 -34.58 -28.43 -17.32
CA SER A 2 -35.73 -27.58 -17.67
C SER A 2 -35.32 -26.35 -18.47
N ALA A 3 -36.16 -25.88 -19.40
CA ALA A 3 -35.91 -24.65 -20.18
C ALA A 3 -35.68 -23.42 -19.27
N LYS A 4 -36.32 -23.39 -18.09
CA LYS A 4 -36.15 -22.32 -17.09
C LYS A 4 -34.74 -22.27 -16.50
N SER A 5 -34.10 -23.43 -16.24
CA SER A 5 -32.76 -23.46 -15.66
C SER A 5 -31.69 -23.03 -16.66
N ARG A 6 -31.90 -23.27 -17.96
CA ARG A 6 -31.03 -22.78 -19.03
C ARG A 6 -31.07 -21.26 -19.13
N ALA A 7 -32.26 -20.65 -19.09
CA ALA A 7 -32.43 -19.20 -19.19
C ALA A 7 -31.77 -18.44 -18.02
N ILE A 8 -31.90 -18.95 -16.78
CA ILE A 8 -31.24 -18.38 -15.62
C ILE A 8 -29.72 -18.47 -15.76
N GLY A 9 -29.20 -19.62 -16.22
CA GLY A 9 -27.78 -19.83 -16.46
C GLY A 9 -27.19 -18.88 -17.50
N THR A 10 -27.89 -18.61 -18.61
CA THR A 10 -27.44 -17.64 -19.63
C THR A 10 -27.40 -16.22 -19.11
N ALA A 11 -28.42 -15.80 -18.35
CA ALA A 11 -28.46 -14.45 -17.77
C ALA A 11 -27.33 -14.24 -16.75
N LEU A 12 -27.06 -15.24 -15.91
CA LEU A 12 -25.98 -15.19 -14.93
C LEU A 12 -24.61 -15.16 -15.61
N ASN A 13 -24.42 -15.97 -16.66
CA ASN A 13 -23.18 -15.99 -17.43
C ASN A 13 -22.97 -14.66 -18.16
N ALA A 14 -24.00 -14.07 -18.77
CA ALA A 14 -23.93 -12.73 -19.37
C ALA A 14 -23.56 -11.65 -18.35
N TYR A 15 -24.12 -11.70 -17.13
CA TYR A 15 -23.77 -10.77 -16.06
C TYR A 15 -22.31 -10.95 -15.60
N LEU A 16 -21.88 -12.19 -15.36
CA LEU A 16 -20.52 -12.48 -14.91
C LEU A 16 -19.48 -12.16 -16.00
N SER A 17 -19.80 -12.45 -17.27
CA SER A 17 -18.97 -12.14 -18.44
C SER A 17 -19.05 -10.66 -18.87
N SER A 18 -19.91 -9.84 -18.25
CA SER A 18 -19.94 -8.39 -18.49
C SER A 18 -18.83 -7.61 -17.76
N ARG A 19 -18.16 -8.24 -16.78
CA ARG A 19 -17.10 -7.60 -15.98
C ARG A 19 -15.92 -7.11 -16.83
N PRO A 20 -15.34 -7.89 -17.75
CA PRO A 20 -14.27 -7.42 -18.64
C PRO A 20 -14.69 -6.22 -19.49
N ALA A 21 -15.91 -6.22 -20.04
CA ALA A 21 -16.44 -5.12 -20.84
C ALA A 21 -16.61 -3.84 -20.01
N LYS A 22 -17.12 -3.95 -18.78
CA LYS A 22 -17.17 -2.82 -17.83
C LYS A 22 -15.77 -2.28 -17.54
N HIS A 23 -14.80 -3.15 -17.23
CA HIS A 23 -13.41 -2.72 -16.97
C HIS A 23 -12.76 -2.05 -18.18
N ALA A 24 -13.05 -2.52 -19.40
CA ALA A 24 -12.59 -1.91 -20.63
C ALA A 24 -13.17 -0.49 -20.81
N LEU A 25 -14.48 -0.32 -20.62
CA LEU A 25 -15.14 0.99 -20.67
C LEU A 25 -14.56 1.97 -19.64
N TYR A 26 -14.37 1.55 -18.39
CA TYR A 26 -13.74 2.38 -17.37
C TYR A 26 -12.28 2.73 -17.70
N ARG A 27 -11.53 1.80 -18.29
CA ARG A 27 -10.14 2.03 -18.71
C ARG A 27 -10.09 3.06 -19.84
N VAL A 28 -10.94 2.92 -20.86
CA VAL A 28 -11.05 3.86 -21.97
C VAL A 28 -11.49 5.24 -21.46
N GLY A 29 -12.57 5.31 -20.68
CA GLY A 29 -13.06 6.56 -20.10
C GLY A 29 -12.02 7.26 -19.22
N ARG A 30 -11.20 6.51 -18.48
CA ARG A 30 -10.12 7.07 -17.66
C ARG A 30 -8.99 7.65 -18.51
N VAL A 31 -8.53 6.91 -19.53
CA VAL A 31 -7.46 7.33 -20.44
C VAL A 31 -7.88 8.57 -21.22
N LEU A 32 -9.12 8.61 -21.73
CA LEU A 32 -9.67 9.76 -22.45
C LEU A 32 -9.78 11.02 -21.57
N ARG A 33 -9.94 10.85 -20.25
CA ARG A 33 -9.96 11.95 -19.28
C ARG A 33 -8.57 12.34 -18.75
N GLY A 34 -7.50 11.73 -19.28
CA GLY A 34 -6.12 11.97 -18.83
C GLY A 34 -5.84 11.48 -17.40
N GLY A 35 -6.72 10.65 -16.82
CA GLY A 35 -6.60 10.23 -15.42
C GLY A 35 -5.53 9.16 -15.23
N ARG A 36 -4.48 9.48 -14.48
CA ARG A 36 -3.58 8.44 -13.92
C ARG A 36 -4.30 7.68 -12.81
N ARG A 37 -4.00 6.39 -12.68
CA ARG A 37 -4.52 5.59 -11.55
C ARG A 37 -3.81 6.08 -10.30
N ARG A 38 -4.55 6.32 -9.21
CA ARG A 38 -3.98 6.82 -7.97
C ARG A 38 -4.14 5.78 -6.86
N ALA A 39 -3.10 5.63 -6.06
CA ALA A 39 -3.13 4.86 -4.82
C ALA A 39 -2.59 5.72 -3.69
N ARG A 40 -3.02 5.43 -2.47
CA ARG A 40 -2.51 6.07 -1.26
C ARG A 40 -1.81 5.02 -0.42
N LEU A 41 -0.58 5.32 -0.02
CA LEU A 41 0.22 4.52 0.89
C LEU A 41 0.20 5.23 2.24
N TYR A 42 -0.58 4.70 3.17
CA TYR A 42 -0.59 5.19 4.54
C TYR A 42 0.68 4.71 5.24
N TYR A 43 1.50 5.66 5.68
CA TYR A 43 2.87 5.42 6.12
C TYR A 43 3.05 5.84 7.58
N ARG A 44 3.60 4.93 8.38
CA ARG A 44 4.07 5.18 9.74
C ARG A 44 5.58 5.04 9.81
N ALA A 45 6.25 6.04 10.39
CA ALA A 45 7.71 6.02 10.50
C ALA A 45 8.23 5.07 11.59
N ASP A 46 7.34 4.59 12.47
CA ASP A 46 7.60 3.58 13.50
C ASP A 46 7.10 2.18 13.13
N ASP A 47 6.57 2.01 11.92
CA ASP A 47 6.02 0.74 11.44
C ASP A 47 6.97 0.08 10.43
N PRO A 48 7.53 -1.11 10.75
CA PRO A 48 8.41 -1.86 9.84
C PRO A 48 7.79 -2.12 8.47
N TYR A 49 6.49 -2.43 8.41
CA TYR A 49 5.81 -2.75 7.15
C TYR A 49 5.68 -1.53 6.24
N SER A 50 5.40 -0.36 6.82
CA SER A 50 5.39 0.91 6.09
C SER A 50 6.73 1.15 5.38
N HIS A 51 7.85 0.87 6.06
CA HIS A 51 9.18 1.02 5.48
C HIS A 51 9.44 0.04 4.33
N LEU A 52 9.12 -1.25 4.50
CA LEU A 52 9.24 -2.25 3.42
C LEU A 52 8.36 -1.88 2.22
N LEU A 53 7.13 -1.45 2.46
CA LEU A 53 6.21 -1.05 1.39
C LEU A 53 6.71 0.18 0.63
N ALA A 54 7.36 1.14 1.30
CA ALA A 54 7.95 2.29 0.64
C ALA A 54 9.08 1.90 -0.34
N GLN A 55 9.85 0.85 -0.05
CA GLN A 55 10.86 0.32 -0.96
C GLN A 55 10.24 -0.34 -2.21
N VAL A 56 9.07 -0.95 -2.06
CA VAL A 56 8.35 -1.64 -3.14
C VAL A 56 7.47 -0.68 -3.97
N ALA A 57 7.08 0.46 -3.40
CA ALA A 57 6.18 1.43 -4.02
C ALA A 57 6.62 1.90 -5.43
N PRO A 58 7.91 2.21 -5.71
CA PRO A 58 8.32 2.58 -7.06
C PRO A 58 8.04 1.49 -8.10
N ARG A 59 8.27 0.22 -7.74
CA ARG A 59 7.98 -0.92 -8.64
C ARG A 59 6.47 -1.08 -8.85
N LEU A 60 5.65 -0.87 -7.81
CA LEU A 60 4.19 -0.90 -7.95
C LEU A 60 3.68 0.22 -8.84
N ALA A 61 4.23 1.43 -8.69
CA ALA A 61 3.92 2.58 -9.53
C ALA A 61 4.19 2.29 -11.01
N ASP A 62 5.35 1.71 -11.31
CA ASP A 62 5.76 1.35 -12.67
C ASP A 62 4.90 0.23 -13.26
N VAL A 63 4.83 -0.94 -12.60
CA VAL A 63 4.14 -2.14 -13.10
C VAL A 63 2.66 -1.90 -13.36
N TYR A 64 2.00 -1.11 -12.52
CA TYR A 64 0.55 -0.89 -12.60
C TYR A 64 0.15 0.48 -13.17
N GLY A 65 1.13 1.33 -13.52
CA GLY A 65 0.90 2.70 -13.99
C GLY A 65 0.16 3.55 -12.96
N LEU A 66 0.60 3.51 -11.70
CA LEU A 66 0.00 4.22 -10.57
C LEU A 66 0.81 5.47 -10.21
N GLU A 67 0.11 6.52 -9.79
CA GLU A 67 0.65 7.61 -8.98
C GLU A 67 0.37 7.27 -7.51
N ILE A 68 1.41 7.08 -6.70
CA ILE A 68 1.30 6.62 -5.30
C ILE A 68 1.58 7.77 -4.33
N GLU A 69 0.54 8.29 -3.70
CA GLU A 69 0.66 9.35 -2.69
C GLU A 69 1.02 8.75 -1.32
N ILE A 70 2.13 9.20 -0.71
CA ILE A 70 2.47 8.83 0.67
C ILE A 70 1.67 9.70 1.64
N ILE A 71 0.90 9.07 2.52
CA ILE A 71 0.08 9.73 3.54
C ILE A 71 0.63 9.37 4.93
N PRO A 72 1.34 10.27 5.61
CA PRO A 72 1.77 10.03 6.99
C PRO A 72 0.56 9.86 7.91
N VAL A 73 0.57 8.83 8.74
CA VAL A 73 -0.50 8.60 9.73
C VAL A 73 0.07 8.46 11.13
N ALA A 74 -0.70 8.89 12.12
CA ALA A 74 -0.35 8.76 13.53
C ALA A 74 -0.45 7.30 14.00
N ALA A 75 0.18 7.01 15.14
CA ALA A 75 -0.01 5.73 15.81
C ALA A 75 -1.49 5.51 16.17
N PRO A 76 -1.99 4.26 16.11
CA PRO A 76 -3.35 3.95 16.52
C PRO A 76 -3.55 4.28 18.01
N GLY A 77 -4.77 4.68 18.37
CA GLY A 77 -5.12 4.95 19.76
C GLY A 77 -5.00 3.70 20.65
N VAL A 78 -4.80 3.90 21.95
CA VAL A 78 -4.52 2.84 22.94
C VAL A 78 -5.61 1.75 22.96
N GLY A 79 -6.88 2.09 22.68
CA GLY A 79 -7.98 1.13 22.63
C GLY A 79 -8.03 0.24 21.38
N ALA A 80 -7.23 0.51 20.35
CA ALA A 80 -7.23 -0.23 19.09
C ALA A 80 -6.23 -1.40 19.08
N ASN A 81 -5.26 -1.41 20.00
CA ASN A 81 -4.26 -2.46 20.10
C ASN A 81 -4.01 -2.81 21.58
N PRO A 82 -4.47 -3.98 22.05
CA PRO A 82 -4.35 -4.37 23.45
C PRO A 82 -2.91 -4.68 23.89
N ALA A 83 -1.98 -4.93 22.96
CA ALA A 83 -0.58 -5.26 23.26
C ALA A 83 0.38 -4.64 22.22
N PRO A 84 0.57 -3.31 22.24
CA PRO A 84 1.34 -2.60 21.23
C PRO A 84 2.82 -2.95 21.18
N GLU A 85 3.43 -3.25 22.33
CA GLU A 85 4.83 -3.65 22.42
C GLU A 85 5.05 -5.01 21.78
N MET A 86 4.22 -6.01 22.12
CA MET A 86 4.29 -7.35 21.53
C MET A 86 4.05 -7.33 20.02
N LEU A 87 3.10 -6.51 19.55
CA LEU A 87 2.85 -6.36 18.11
C LEU A 87 4.08 -5.77 17.40
N LEU A 88 4.72 -4.76 17.99
CA LEU A 88 5.88 -4.13 17.40
C LEU A 88 7.09 -5.07 17.34
N GLU A 89 7.36 -5.82 18.41
CA GLU A 89 8.42 -6.84 18.44
C GLU A 89 8.20 -7.90 17.37
N HIS A 90 6.97 -8.39 17.24
CA HIS A 90 6.60 -9.32 16.18
C HIS A 90 6.80 -8.71 14.79
N ALA A 91 6.32 -7.48 14.57
CA ALA A 91 6.43 -6.80 13.28
C ALA A 91 7.88 -6.58 12.84
N ILE A 92 8.78 -6.27 13.79
CA ILE A 92 10.22 -6.13 13.51
C ILE A 92 10.81 -7.48 13.06
N SER A 93 10.55 -8.55 13.81
CA SER A 93 11.05 -9.90 13.48
C SER A 93 10.56 -10.35 12.10
N ASP A 94 9.28 -10.15 11.82
CA ASP A 94 8.68 -10.50 10.54
C ASP A 94 9.24 -9.63 9.39
N ALA A 95 9.44 -8.33 9.62
CA ALA A 95 10.03 -7.45 8.62
C ALA A 95 11.47 -7.82 8.24
N VAL A 96 12.27 -8.31 9.20
CA VAL A 96 13.60 -8.88 8.91
C VAL A 96 13.47 -10.06 7.96
N PHE A 97 12.58 -11.01 8.26
CA PHE A 97 12.37 -12.20 7.43
C PHE A 97 11.86 -11.85 6.03
N LEU A 98 10.91 -10.91 5.93
CA LEU A 98 10.39 -10.42 4.65
C LEU A 98 11.50 -9.73 3.84
N ALA A 99 12.31 -8.91 4.48
CA ALA A 99 13.38 -8.21 3.79
C ALA A 99 14.40 -9.18 3.18
N GLU A 100 14.80 -10.21 3.92
CA GLU A 100 15.68 -11.27 3.41
C GLU A 100 15.02 -12.06 2.26
N SER A 101 13.74 -12.42 2.42
CA SER A 101 13.01 -13.23 1.43
C SER A 101 12.77 -12.50 0.10
N TYR A 102 12.57 -11.18 0.15
CA TYR A 102 12.24 -10.37 -1.02
C TYR A 102 13.37 -9.46 -1.50
N GLY A 103 14.56 -9.55 -0.90
CA GLY A 103 15.72 -8.72 -1.25
C GLY A 103 15.53 -7.23 -0.94
N LEU A 104 14.79 -6.92 0.12
CA LEU A 104 14.59 -5.55 0.61
C LEU A 104 15.64 -5.22 1.68
N SER A 105 15.81 -3.94 1.97
CA SER A 105 16.73 -3.46 3.01
C SER A 105 16.01 -3.33 4.34
N PHE A 106 16.40 -4.10 5.35
CA PHE A 106 15.92 -3.92 6.72
C PHE A 106 16.98 -4.40 7.73
N PRO A 107 17.28 -3.64 8.80
CA PRO A 107 18.30 -4.04 9.77
C PRO A 107 17.89 -5.31 10.54
N ARG A 108 18.79 -6.29 10.62
CA ARG A 108 18.55 -7.54 11.37
C ARG A 108 18.37 -7.34 12.87
N ASP A 109 19.03 -6.32 13.41
CA ASP A 109 19.01 -5.90 14.81
C ASP A 109 18.19 -4.62 15.01
N ALA A 110 17.19 -4.39 14.12
CA ALA A 110 16.32 -3.24 14.20
C ALA A 110 15.68 -3.12 15.58
N LYS A 111 15.70 -1.90 16.12
CA LYS A 111 15.03 -1.53 17.36
C LYS A 111 13.97 -0.49 17.07
N PRO A 112 12.88 -0.43 17.86
CA PRO A 112 11.91 0.64 17.78
C PRO A 112 12.60 2.02 17.77
N PRO A 113 12.27 2.91 16.82
CA PRO A 113 12.81 4.26 16.81
C PRO A 113 12.28 5.05 18.02
N SER A 114 13.08 6.00 18.51
CA SER A 114 12.60 6.91 19.56
C SER A 114 11.43 7.76 19.03
N GLN A 115 10.49 8.12 19.92
CA GLN A 115 9.34 8.97 19.56
C GLN A 115 9.79 10.28 18.88
N ASP A 116 10.92 10.82 19.31
CA ASP A 116 11.51 12.02 18.73
C ASP A 116 11.98 11.84 17.28
N ARG A 117 12.57 10.67 16.96
CA ARG A 117 12.91 10.30 15.58
C ARG A 117 11.66 10.14 14.72
N VAL A 118 10.62 9.50 15.25
CA VAL A 118 9.33 9.30 14.58
C VAL A 118 8.69 10.65 14.24
N ARG A 119 8.62 11.58 15.21
CA ARG A 119 8.09 12.93 14.99
C ARG A 119 8.84 13.68 13.88
N ARG A 120 10.18 13.64 13.88
CA ARG A 120 10.99 14.27 12.82
C ARG A 120 10.75 13.63 11.46
N ALA A 121 10.71 12.30 11.38
CA ALA A 121 10.44 11.59 10.13
C ALA A 121 9.06 11.96 9.56
N HIS A 122 8.04 12.03 10.43
CA HIS A 122 6.71 12.51 10.03
C HIS A 122 6.72 13.98 9.57
N ALA A 123 7.46 14.86 10.26
CA ALA A 123 7.61 16.25 9.81
C ALA A 123 8.23 16.33 8.40
N VAL A 124 9.28 15.54 8.14
CA VAL A 124 9.88 15.44 6.80
C VAL A 124 8.86 14.96 5.76
N LEU A 125 8.02 13.99 6.10
CA LEU A 125 6.99 13.48 5.19
C LEU A 125 5.80 14.43 4.99
N LEU A 126 5.57 15.41 5.87
CA LEU A 126 4.48 16.38 5.68
C LEU A 126 4.85 17.50 4.68
N GLU A 127 6.14 17.66 4.38
CA GLU A 127 6.62 18.60 3.37
C GLU A 127 6.09 18.24 1.97
N ARG A 128 5.63 19.25 1.23
CA ARG A 128 5.05 19.06 -0.10
C ARG A 128 6.14 18.76 -1.13
N ARG A 129 6.03 17.60 -1.78
CA ARG A 129 6.93 17.16 -2.86
C ARG A 129 6.12 16.53 -4.00
N THR A 130 6.79 16.27 -5.11
CA THR A 130 6.25 15.36 -6.13
C THR A 130 6.08 13.96 -5.55
N THR A 131 5.16 13.18 -6.11
CA THR A 131 4.90 11.80 -5.70
C THR A 131 6.16 10.95 -5.74
N GLU A 132 6.98 11.09 -6.78
CA GLU A 132 8.22 10.34 -6.96
C GLU A 132 9.25 10.68 -5.88
N GLN A 133 9.47 11.96 -5.61
CA GLN A 133 10.38 12.40 -4.55
C GLN A 133 9.88 11.96 -3.17
N GLN A 134 8.58 12.02 -2.95
CA GLN A 134 7.98 11.63 -1.68
C GLN A 134 8.18 10.13 -1.40
N MET A 135 8.02 9.27 -2.41
CA MET A 135 8.31 7.83 -2.28
C MET A 135 9.79 7.56 -1.97
N GLN A 136 10.71 8.27 -2.62
CA GLN A 136 12.15 8.14 -2.36
C GLN A 136 12.51 8.55 -0.93
N VAL A 137 11.96 9.67 -0.46
CA VAL A 137 12.14 10.14 0.92
C VAL A 137 11.59 9.12 1.92
N ALA A 138 10.39 8.57 1.69
CA ALA A 138 9.81 7.55 2.57
C ALA A 138 10.68 6.28 2.67
N ALA A 139 11.25 5.83 1.55
CA ALA A 139 12.14 4.67 1.52
C ALA A 139 13.49 4.91 2.24
N GLN A 140 13.90 6.16 2.44
CA GLN A 140 15.15 6.53 3.12
C GLN A 140 14.98 6.82 4.62
N LEU A 141 13.74 6.98 5.11
CA LEU A 141 13.47 7.41 6.49
C LEU A 141 13.41 6.27 7.53
N GLY A 142 13.34 5.01 7.09
CA GLY A 142 13.35 3.85 8.00
C GLY A 142 14.73 3.45 8.47
#